data_AF-A0A7H0GMK1-F1
#
_entry.id   AF-A0A7H0GMK1-F1
#
_cell.length_a   1.000
_cell.length_b   1.000
_cell.length_c   1.000
_cell.angle_alpha   90.00
_cell.angle_beta   90.00
_cell.angle_gamma   90.00
#
_symmetry.space_group_name_H-M   'P 1'
#
loop_
_entity.id
_entity.type
_entity.pdbx_description
1 polymer ?
#
loop_
_entity_poly.entity_id
_entity_poly.type
_entity_poly.pdbx_seq_one_letter_code
_entity_poly.pdbx_strand_id
1 'polypeptide(L)'
;MSAIPSAATRANLPSPATIQQLHHYAYKARDAEETRHFYEDILGLPLYHIIQSDYVPSTGEYCPYTHFFFRLNDGSFIAFFDIGDDEKPLPSPNTPPWVNHIAFRVDTVADLEATKARLQAHGIEVLGITDHHIFKSIYFFDPNGIRLELSAQLAGEALMARESRTAHARLAEWTERKQQWRKERAAGKVTESLKPGTNDRPEFVPGS
;
A
#
# COMPACT_ATOMS: atom_id res chain seq x y z
N MET A 1 12.21 -16.43 -25.63
CA MET A 1 10.81 -16.47 -25.13
C MET A 1 10.49 -17.91 -24.80
N SER A 2 10.40 -18.29 -23.52
CA SER A 2 9.97 -19.65 -23.16
C SER A 2 8.50 -19.82 -23.57
N ALA A 3 8.21 -20.87 -24.34
CA ALA A 3 6.85 -21.18 -24.77
C ALA A 3 5.95 -21.39 -23.55
N ILE A 4 4.77 -20.77 -23.54
CA ILE A 4 3.83 -20.92 -22.43
C ILE A 4 3.41 -22.40 -22.38
N PRO A 5 3.49 -23.08 -21.21
CA PRO A 5 3.16 -24.49 -21.10
C PRO A 5 1.74 -24.78 -21.60
N SER A 6 1.55 -25.98 -22.17
CA SER A 6 0.27 -26.43 -22.71
C SER A 6 -0.82 -26.43 -21.63
N ALA A 7 -2.09 -26.35 -22.04
CA ALA A 7 -3.21 -26.43 -21.10
C ALA A 7 -3.21 -27.75 -20.29
N ALA A 8 -2.79 -28.87 -20.89
CA ALA A 8 -2.63 -30.15 -20.20
C ALA A 8 -1.50 -30.10 -19.16
N THR A 9 -0.41 -29.40 -19.47
CA THR A 9 0.70 -29.19 -18.51
C THR A 9 0.28 -28.29 -17.35
N ARG A 10 -0.59 -27.30 -17.58
CA ARG A 10 -1.13 -26.43 -16.51
C ARG A 10 -2.15 -27.13 -15.63
N ALA A 11 -2.92 -28.07 -16.19
CA ALA A 11 -3.91 -28.85 -15.44
C ALA A 11 -3.28 -29.80 -14.40
N ASN A 12 -2.00 -30.16 -14.57
CA ASN A 12 -1.27 -31.03 -13.67
C ASN A 12 -0.35 -30.27 -12.69
N LEU A 13 -0.51 -28.95 -12.56
CA LEU A 13 0.23 -28.20 -11.55
C LEU A 13 -0.29 -28.54 -10.15
N PRO A 14 0.59 -28.57 -9.14
CA PRO A 14 0.15 -28.70 -7.76
C PRO A 14 -0.77 -27.53 -7.41
N SER A 15 -1.70 -27.77 -6.47
CA SER A 15 -2.46 -26.67 -5.89
C SER A 15 -1.49 -25.65 -5.28
N PRO A 16 -1.77 -24.34 -5.43
CA PRO A 16 -0.93 -23.31 -4.82
C PRO A 16 -0.92 -23.51 -3.30
N ALA A 17 0.24 -23.29 -2.69
CA ALA A 17 0.35 -23.24 -1.24
C ALA A 17 -0.57 -22.13 -0.70
N THR A 18 -1.20 -22.39 0.45
CA THR A 18 -2.05 -21.39 1.11
C THR A 18 -1.18 -20.28 1.70
N ILE A 19 -1.31 -19.06 1.18
CA ILE A 19 -0.69 -17.85 1.72
C ILE A 19 -1.38 -17.51 3.04
N GLN A 20 -0.61 -17.39 4.13
CA GLN A 20 -1.16 -17.21 5.48
C GLN A 20 -1.40 -15.72 5.80
N GLN A 21 -0.34 -14.92 5.75
CA GLN A 21 -0.35 -13.50 6.10
C GLN A 21 0.81 -12.77 5.43
N LEU A 22 0.88 -11.44 5.60
CA LEU A 22 2.05 -10.68 5.20
C LEU A 22 3.26 -11.21 5.98
N HIS A 23 4.31 -11.61 5.28
CA HIS A 23 5.58 -11.94 5.94
C HIS A 23 6.36 -10.65 6.21
N HIS A 24 6.72 -9.94 5.14
CA HIS A 24 7.18 -8.55 5.22
C HIS A 24 6.97 -7.83 3.90
N TYR A 25 7.02 -6.50 3.94
CA TYR A 25 7.18 -5.65 2.75
C TYR A 25 8.41 -4.76 2.92
N ALA A 26 9.26 -4.65 1.89
CA ALA A 26 10.52 -3.93 1.97
C ALA A 26 10.55 -2.69 1.06
N TYR A 27 11.10 -1.58 1.57
CA TYR A 27 11.35 -0.35 0.81
C TYR A 27 12.85 0.02 0.79
N LYS A 28 13.23 0.96 -0.08
CA LYS A 28 14.52 1.66 0.05
C LYS A 28 14.38 2.75 1.12
N ALA A 29 15.36 2.84 2.01
CA ALA A 29 15.56 3.94 2.93
C ALA A 29 16.71 4.83 2.45
N ARG A 30 16.57 6.14 2.70
CA ARG A 30 17.66 7.10 2.57
C ARG A 30 18.68 6.95 3.70
N ASP A 31 18.18 6.84 4.92
CA ASP A 31 18.95 6.79 6.15
C ASP A 31 18.23 5.86 7.16
N ALA A 32 18.98 4.89 7.68
CA ALA A 32 18.44 3.89 8.59
C ALA A 32 17.99 4.45 9.95
N GLU A 33 18.69 5.44 10.51
CA GLU A 33 18.38 6.00 11.83
C GLU A 33 17.18 6.95 11.76
N GLU A 34 17.08 7.78 10.71
CA GLU A 34 15.91 8.62 10.46
C GLU A 34 14.66 7.75 10.26
N THR A 35 14.81 6.63 9.55
CA THR A 35 13.73 5.64 9.37
C THR A 35 13.38 4.97 10.70
N ARG A 36 14.37 4.56 11.50
CA ARG A 36 14.13 3.99 12.84
C ARG A 36 13.41 4.96 13.74
N HIS A 37 13.88 6.20 13.84
CA HIS A 37 13.23 7.23 14.65
C HIS A 37 11.75 7.40 14.28
N PHE A 38 11.43 7.42 12.98
CA PHE A 38 10.05 7.53 12.54
C PHE A 38 9.20 6.29 12.90
N TYR A 39 9.63 5.09 12.54
CA TYR A 39 8.82 3.88 12.74
C TYR A 39 8.78 3.41 14.19
N GLU A 40 9.87 3.53 14.93
CA GLU A 40 9.96 3.08 16.32
C GLU A 40 9.57 4.17 17.31
N ASP A 41 10.22 5.33 17.28
CA ASP A 41 9.97 6.34 18.30
C ASP A 41 8.64 7.07 18.07
N ILE A 42 8.31 7.40 16.81
CA ILE A 42 7.09 8.15 16.50
C ILE A 42 5.89 7.22 16.33
N LEU A 43 5.97 6.19 15.47
CA LEU A 43 4.84 5.28 15.24
C LEU A 43 4.72 4.14 16.27
N GLY A 44 5.78 3.84 17.03
CA GLY A 44 5.74 2.83 18.08
C GLY A 44 5.93 1.38 17.59
N LEU A 45 6.41 1.16 16.37
CA LEU A 45 6.72 -0.18 15.87
C LEU A 45 8.16 -0.56 16.27
N PRO A 46 8.36 -1.61 17.08
CA PRO A 46 9.69 -1.95 17.56
C PRO A 46 10.60 -2.41 16.41
N LEU A 47 11.82 -1.89 16.38
CA LEU A 47 12.90 -2.44 15.56
C LEU A 47 13.22 -3.85 16.09
N TYR A 48 13.01 -4.85 15.24
CA TYR A 48 12.98 -6.24 15.69
C TYR A 48 14.14 -7.08 15.14
N HIS A 49 14.60 -6.76 13.93
CA HIS A 49 15.65 -7.53 13.28
C HIS A 49 16.48 -6.65 12.35
N ILE A 50 17.74 -7.04 12.13
CA ILE A 50 18.69 -6.37 11.24
C ILE A 50 19.61 -7.40 10.60
N ILE A 51 19.91 -7.23 9.31
CA ILE A 51 20.78 -8.05 8.49
C ILE A 51 21.72 -7.10 7.75
N GLN A 52 23.01 -7.42 7.71
CA GLN A 52 23.99 -6.65 6.96
C GLN A 52 24.77 -7.60 6.06
N SER A 53 24.95 -7.21 4.80
CA SER A 53 25.70 -8.00 3.83
C SER A 53 26.21 -7.14 2.69
N ASP A 54 27.32 -7.56 2.11
CA ASP A 54 27.90 -6.93 0.91
C ASP A 54 27.29 -7.48 -0.39
N TYR A 55 26.62 -8.64 -0.30
CA TYR A 55 26.07 -9.37 -1.45
C TYR A 55 24.60 -9.71 -1.24
N VAL A 56 23.79 -9.48 -2.27
CA VAL A 56 22.36 -9.82 -2.26
C VAL A 56 22.20 -11.35 -2.34
N PRO A 57 21.64 -12.03 -1.32
CA PRO A 57 21.66 -13.50 -1.26
C PRO A 57 20.89 -14.20 -2.38
N SER A 58 19.85 -13.55 -2.91
CA SER A 58 18.98 -14.12 -3.94
C SER A 58 19.52 -13.97 -5.37
N THR A 59 20.39 -12.98 -5.62
CA THR A 59 20.92 -12.68 -6.96
C THR A 59 22.43 -12.83 -7.07
N GLY A 60 23.15 -12.78 -5.94
CA GLY A 60 24.62 -12.74 -5.88
C GLY A 60 25.22 -11.39 -6.26
N GLU A 61 24.39 -10.36 -6.46
CA GLU A 61 24.83 -9.01 -6.82
C GLU A 61 25.62 -8.38 -5.67
N TYR A 62 26.76 -7.75 -5.98
CA TYR A 62 27.49 -6.92 -5.02
C TYR A 62 26.78 -5.57 -4.87
N CYS A 63 26.15 -5.38 -3.72
CA CYS A 63 25.46 -4.16 -3.32
C CYS A 63 25.41 -4.19 -1.79
N PRO A 64 26.37 -3.56 -1.10
CA PRO A 64 26.36 -3.53 0.36
C PRO A 64 25.13 -2.82 0.92
N TYR A 65 24.52 -3.41 1.94
CA TYR A 65 23.30 -2.88 2.53
C TYR A 65 23.17 -3.20 4.01
N THR A 66 22.34 -2.40 4.70
CA THR A 66 21.70 -2.75 5.96
C THR A 66 20.20 -2.95 5.72
N HIS A 67 19.70 -4.12 6.06
CA HIS A 67 18.29 -4.49 5.96
C HIS A 67 17.68 -4.64 7.35
N PHE A 68 16.67 -3.85 7.67
CA PHE A 68 16.14 -3.73 9.02
C PHE A 68 14.62 -3.77 9.05
N PHE A 69 14.05 -4.28 10.13
CA PHE A 69 12.65 -4.72 10.20
C PHE A 69 11.94 -4.16 11.43
N PHE A 70 10.77 -3.55 11.23
CA PHE A 70 9.86 -3.13 12.29
C PHE A 70 8.67 -4.08 12.38
N ARG A 71 8.38 -4.56 13.59
CA ARG A 71 7.36 -5.60 13.80
C ARG A 71 5.98 -5.02 14.00
N LEU A 72 5.00 -5.57 13.29
CA LEU A 72 3.56 -5.35 13.51
C LEU A 72 3.02 -6.32 14.57
N ASN A 73 1.88 -5.99 15.17
CA ASN A 73 1.33 -6.75 16.29
C ASN A 73 0.97 -8.20 15.93
N ASP A 74 0.62 -8.48 14.67
CA ASP A 74 0.34 -9.84 14.17
C ASP A 74 1.60 -10.66 13.84
N GLY A 75 2.78 -10.08 14.04
CA GLY A 75 4.07 -10.70 13.74
C GLY A 75 4.56 -10.53 12.31
N SER A 76 3.82 -9.82 11.45
CA SER A 76 4.35 -9.37 10.15
C SER A 76 5.33 -8.21 10.32
N PHE A 77 6.06 -7.85 9.26
CA PHE A 77 7.02 -6.75 9.30
C PHE A 77 6.85 -5.75 8.16
N ILE A 78 7.16 -4.48 8.44
CA ILE A 78 7.65 -3.55 7.42
C ILE A 78 9.17 -3.48 7.53
N ALA A 79 9.85 -3.48 6.40
CA ALA A 79 11.30 -3.56 6.32
C ALA A 79 11.88 -2.53 5.36
N PHE A 80 13.17 -2.26 5.52
CA PHE A 80 13.87 -1.25 4.75
C PHE A 80 15.26 -1.73 4.38
N PHE A 81 15.74 -1.31 3.22
CA PHE A 81 17.14 -1.41 2.80
C PHE A 81 17.72 -0.01 2.78
N ASP A 82 18.74 0.21 3.61
CA ASP A 82 19.67 1.32 3.44
C ASP A 82 20.89 0.78 2.68
N ILE A 83 21.16 1.35 1.50
CA ILE A 83 22.26 0.95 0.63
C ILE A 83 23.44 1.94 0.67
N GLY A 84 23.44 2.87 1.63
CA GLY A 84 24.55 3.78 1.90
C GLY A 84 24.79 4.85 0.83
N ASP A 85 23.74 5.25 0.09
CA ASP A 85 23.81 6.26 -0.97
C ASP A 85 23.16 7.60 -0.62
N ASP A 86 22.61 7.75 0.59
CA ASP A 86 21.92 8.96 1.07
C ASP A 86 20.76 9.42 0.16
N GLU A 87 20.17 8.51 -0.63
CA GLU A 87 19.09 8.83 -1.57
C GLU A 87 17.79 8.10 -1.23
N LYS A 88 16.70 8.86 -1.04
CA LYS A 88 15.35 8.27 -0.94
C LYS A 88 14.85 7.79 -2.32
N PRO A 89 13.97 6.78 -2.38
CA PRO A 89 13.38 6.36 -3.65
C PRO A 89 12.59 7.49 -4.31
N LEU A 90 12.69 7.60 -5.64
CA LEU A 90 11.84 8.50 -6.41
C LEU A 90 10.40 7.97 -6.49
N PRO A 91 9.38 8.84 -6.40
CA PRO A 91 8.01 8.44 -6.71
C PRO A 91 7.90 7.88 -8.12
N SER A 92 6.97 6.96 -8.33
CA SER A 92 6.69 6.42 -9.67
C SER A 92 6.23 7.55 -10.62
N PRO A 93 6.92 7.78 -11.75
CA PRO A 93 6.76 9.00 -12.55
C PRO A 93 5.40 9.12 -13.25
N ASN A 94 4.65 8.03 -13.35
CA ASN A 94 3.32 7.98 -13.97
C ASN A 94 2.19 7.73 -12.95
N THR A 95 2.48 7.88 -11.66
CA THR A 95 1.55 7.53 -10.58
C THR A 95 1.28 8.74 -9.70
N PRO A 96 0.02 9.17 -9.56
CA PRO A 96 -0.33 10.24 -8.62
C PRO A 96 0.09 9.89 -7.17
N PRO A 97 0.55 10.86 -6.36
CA PRO A 97 1.08 10.61 -5.02
C PRO A 97 0.13 9.93 -4.02
N TRP A 98 -1.18 9.87 -4.33
CA TRP A 98 -2.19 9.25 -3.47
C TRP A 98 -2.48 7.78 -3.80
N VAL A 99 -1.98 7.26 -4.92
CA VAL A 99 -2.30 5.91 -5.38
C VAL A 99 -1.51 4.86 -4.59
N ASN A 100 -0.18 4.92 -4.62
CA ASN A 100 0.66 3.95 -3.91
C ASN A 100 0.76 4.33 -2.44
N HIS A 101 0.29 3.45 -1.56
CA HIS A 101 0.39 3.60 -0.11
C HIS A 101 0.39 2.23 0.56
N ILE A 102 0.90 2.15 1.79
CA ILE A 102 0.73 1.01 2.68
C ILE A 102 -0.20 1.40 3.82
N ALA A 103 -1.19 0.55 4.08
CA ALA A 103 -2.18 0.77 5.11
C ALA A 103 -1.98 -0.19 6.29
N PHE A 104 -1.88 0.36 7.50
CA PHE A 104 -1.85 -0.41 8.73
C PHE A 104 -3.14 -0.20 9.52
N ARG A 105 -3.63 -1.27 10.13
CA ARG A 105 -4.84 -1.22 10.94
C ARG A 105 -4.52 -0.65 12.32
N VAL A 106 -5.39 0.25 12.79
CA VAL A 106 -5.59 0.54 14.22
C VAL A 106 -7.02 0.16 14.59
N ASP A 107 -7.31 0.00 15.88
CA ASP A 107 -8.61 -0.55 16.30
C ASP A 107 -9.73 0.50 16.34
N THR A 108 -9.41 1.76 16.64
CA THR A 108 -10.44 2.79 16.84
C THR A 108 -10.15 4.10 16.13
N VAL A 109 -11.19 4.91 15.93
CA VAL A 109 -11.06 6.29 15.44
C VAL A 109 -10.30 7.16 16.44
N ALA A 110 -10.42 6.89 17.73
CA ALA A 110 -9.65 7.59 18.76
C ALA A 110 -8.14 7.33 18.62
N ASP A 111 -7.73 6.12 18.24
CA ASP A 111 -6.33 5.79 17.95
C ASP A 111 -5.82 6.57 16.72
N LEU A 112 -6.67 6.79 15.72
CA LEU A 112 -6.33 7.65 14.57
C LEU A 112 -6.13 9.11 15.02
N GLU A 113 -7.02 9.65 15.85
CA GLU A 113 -6.92 11.02 16.37
C GLU A 113 -5.65 11.21 17.21
N ALA A 114 -5.37 10.27 18.11
CA ALA A 114 -4.19 10.27 18.96
C ALA A 114 -2.90 10.18 18.13
N THR A 115 -2.85 9.26 17.17
CA THR A 115 -1.68 9.12 16.29
C THR A 115 -1.48 10.33 15.39
N LYS A 116 -2.57 10.89 14.85
CA LYS A 116 -2.52 12.14 14.09
C LYS A 116 -1.92 13.28 14.92
N ALA A 117 -2.40 13.48 16.14
CA ALA A 117 -1.88 14.53 17.02
C ALA A 117 -0.39 14.33 17.34
N ARG A 118 0.03 13.08 17.58
CA ARG A 118 1.44 12.71 17.78
C ARG A 118 2.29 13.05 16.57
N LEU A 119 1.91 12.61 15.37
CA LEU A 119 2.62 12.91 14.12
C LEU A 119 2.77 14.42 13.90
N GLN A 120 1.69 15.18 14.10
CA GLN A 120 1.69 16.64 13.95
C GLN A 120 2.61 17.33 14.97
N ALA A 121 2.70 16.82 16.20
CA ALA A 121 3.63 17.33 17.21
C ALA A 121 5.11 17.12 16.81
N HIS A 122 5.40 16.15 15.95
CA HIS A 122 6.71 15.92 15.35
C HIS A 122 6.89 16.63 13.98
N GLY A 123 5.99 17.54 13.62
CA GLY A 123 6.10 18.33 12.39
C GLY A 123 5.69 17.58 11.12
N ILE A 124 5.03 16.42 11.23
CA ILE A 124 4.57 15.63 10.09
C ILE A 124 3.17 16.09 9.67
N GLU A 125 3.00 16.39 8.39
CA GLU A 125 1.68 16.72 7.83
C GLU A 125 0.80 15.47 7.74
N VAL A 126 -0.44 15.58 8.22
CA VAL A 126 -1.40 14.47 8.25
C VAL A 126 -2.73 14.90 7.64
N LEU A 127 -3.15 14.19 6.59
CA LEU A 127 -4.47 14.30 5.97
C LEU A 127 -5.47 13.39 6.69
N GLY A 128 -6.70 13.88 6.85
CA GLY A 128 -7.79 13.14 7.49
C GLY A 128 -8.16 13.70 8.86
N ILE A 129 -9.00 13.03 9.65
CA ILE A 129 -9.60 11.72 9.40
C ILE A 129 -10.51 11.75 8.16
N THR A 130 -10.29 10.82 7.24
CA THR A 130 -11.07 10.64 6.01
C THR A 130 -12.09 9.54 6.22
N ASP A 131 -13.32 9.72 5.73
CA ASP A 131 -14.39 8.72 5.81
C ASP A 131 -14.47 7.91 4.50
N HIS A 132 -14.39 6.59 4.63
CA HIS A 132 -14.44 5.62 3.53
C HIS A 132 -15.70 4.75 3.61
N HIS A 133 -16.73 5.18 4.35
CA HIS A 133 -17.98 4.49 4.66
C HIS A 133 -17.81 3.25 5.55
N ILE A 134 -16.92 2.33 5.18
CA ILE A 134 -16.66 1.07 5.89
C ILE A 134 -15.46 1.15 6.85
N PHE A 135 -14.62 2.17 6.73
CA PHE A 135 -13.51 2.48 7.63
C PHE A 135 -13.24 3.98 7.62
N LYS A 136 -12.47 4.44 8.59
CA LYS A 136 -11.90 5.79 8.63
C LYS A 136 -10.38 5.70 8.61
N SER A 137 -9.70 6.70 8.06
CA SER A 137 -8.24 6.67 8.00
C SER A 137 -7.58 8.04 8.03
N ILE A 138 -6.29 8.05 8.33
CA ILE A 138 -5.39 9.19 8.16
C ILE A 138 -4.28 8.83 7.17
N TYR A 139 -3.75 9.83 6.47
CA TYR A 139 -2.64 9.66 5.53
C TYR A 139 -1.50 10.62 5.83
N PHE A 140 -0.27 10.15 5.71
CA PHE A 140 0.95 10.93 5.93
C PHE A 140 2.11 10.30 5.14
N PHE A 141 3.24 11.00 5.09
CA PHE A 141 4.45 10.50 4.45
C PHE A 141 5.53 10.22 5.49
N ASP A 142 6.31 9.17 5.27
CA ASP A 142 7.54 8.94 6.03
C ASP A 142 8.72 9.73 5.45
N PRO A 143 9.90 9.71 6.10
CA PRO A 143 11.09 10.41 5.62
C PRO A 143 11.56 9.98 4.22
N ASN A 144 11.23 8.74 3.82
CA ASN A 144 11.59 8.16 2.54
C ASN A 144 10.60 8.53 1.41
N GLY A 145 9.55 9.30 1.73
CA GLY A 145 8.52 9.70 0.77
C GLY A 145 7.49 8.61 0.48
N ILE A 146 7.41 7.58 1.32
CA ILE A 146 6.40 6.53 1.23
C ILE A 146 5.14 7.05 1.87
N ARG A 147 4.00 6.91 1.18
CA ARG A 147 2.70 7.26 1.74
C ARG A 147 2.20 6.14 2.63
N LEU A 148 1.87 6.48 3.87
CA LEU A 148 1.23 5.59 4.82
C LEU A 148 -0.23 5.96 5.01
N GLU A 149 -1.00 4.95 5.37
CA GLU A 149 -2.36 5.06 5.85
C GLU A 149 -2.47 4.32 7.19
N LEU A 150 -3.11 4.94 8.18
CA LEU A 150 -3.64 4.20 9.33
C LEU A 150 -5.16 4.14 9.21
N SER A 151 -5.72 2.94 9.33
CA SER A 151 -7.14 2.67 9.09
C SER A 151 -7.81 2.04 10.29
N ALA A 152 -8.92 2.63 10.74
CA ALA A 152 -9.82 2.07 11.74
C ALA A 152 -11.05 1.48 11.04
N GLN A 153 -11.17 0.15 11.09
CA GLN A 153 -12.27 -0.59 10.48
C GLN A 153 -13.57 -0.35 11.25
N LEU A 154 -14.62 0.14 10.57
CA LEU A 154 -15.94 0.38 11.18
C LEU A 154 -16.93 -0.74 10.83
N ALA A 155 -16.85 -1.26 9.60
CA ALA A 155 -17.69 -2.36 9.17
C ALA A 155 -17.21 -3.68 9.77
N GLY A 156 -18.10 -4.36 10.49
CA GLY A 156 -17.84 -5.71 11.00
C GLY A 156 -17.79 -6.77 9.89
N GLU A 157 -17.38 -7.99 10.26
CA GLU A 157 -17.16 -9.11 9.33
C GLU A 157 -18.37 -9.41 8.44
N ALA A 158 -19.58 -9.38 8.98
CA ALA A 158 -20.79 -9.67 8.22
C ALA A 158 -21.04 -8.66 7.08
N LEU A 159 -20.75 -7.37 7.32
CA LEU A 159 -20.86 -6.34 6.30
C LEU A 159 -19.75 -6.51 5.26
N MET A 160 -18.50 -6.73 5.69
CA MET A 160 -17.39 -6.98 4.77
C MET A 160 -17.63 -8.22 3.89
N ALA A 161 -18.19 -9.30 4.47
CA ALA A 161 -18.57 -10.50 3.73
C ALA A 161 -19.74 -10.25 2.77
N ARG A 162 -20.60 -9.25 3.02
CA ARG A 162 -21.62 -8.84 2.06
C ARG A 162 -21.02 -8.06 0.91
N GLU A 163 -20.14 -7.10 1.19
CA GLU A 163 -19.46 -6.31 0.17
C GLU A 163 -18.64 -7.21 -0.77
N SER A 164 -17.94 -8.20 -0.23
CA SER A 164 -17.10 -9.12 -1.01
C SER A 164 -17.87 -9.92 -2.08
N ARG A 165 -19.16 -10.22 -1.85
CA ARG A 165 -19.99 -10.96 -2.82
C ARG A 165 -20.25 -10.19 -4.11
N THR A 166 -20.11 -8.87 -4.11
CA THR A 166 -20.35 -8.04 -5.30
C THR A 166 -19.07 -7.58 -5.99
N ALA A 167 -17.90 -7.76 -5.35
CA ALA A 167 -16.62 -7.23 -5.82
C ALA A 167 -16.28 -7.67 -7.27
N HIS A 168 -16.50 -8.94 -7.60
CA HIS A 168 -16.25 -9.46 -8.95
C HIS A 168 -17.18 -8.85 -10.00
N ALA A 169 -18.47 -8.71 -9.70
CA ALA A 169 -19.44 -8.10 -10.62
C ALA A 169 -19.08 -6.62 -10.87
N ARG A 170 -18.77 -5.87 -9.81
CA ARG A 170 -18.38 -4.45 -9.92
C ARG A 170 -17.09 -4.25 -10.71
N LEU A 171 -16.11 -5.15 -10.57
CA LEU A 171 -14.89 -5.13 -11.38
C LEU A 171 -15.16 -5.48 -12.86
N ALA A 172 -16.09 -6.40 -13.13
CA ALA A 172 -16.51 -6.72 -14.49
C ALA A 172 -17.14 -5.51 -15.17
N GLU A 173 -18.04 -4.80 -14.48
CA GLU A 173 -18.66 -3.55 -14.97
C GLU A 173 -17.60 -2.48 -15.32
N TRP A 174 -16.62 -2.26 -14.43
CA TRP A 174 -15.49 -1.37 -14.72
C TRP A 174 -14.71 -1.80 -15.97
N THR A 175 -14.48 -3.10 -16.12
CA THR A 175 -13.73 -3.67 -17.25
C THR A 175 -14.46 -3.47 -18.56
N GLU A 176 -15.76 -3.74 -18.62
CA GLU A 176 -16.60 -3.53 -19.80
C GLU A 176 -16.63 -2.04 -20.19
N ARG A 177 -16.85 -1.15 -19.21
CA ARG A 177 -16.79 0.30 -19.43
C ARG A 177 -15.44 0.75 -19.97
N LYS A 178 -14.35 0.22 -19.42
CA LYS A 178 -12.98 0.53 -19.87
C LYS A 178 -12.73 0.05 -21.30
N GLN A 179 -13.28 -1.10 -21.68
CA GLN A 179 -13.22 -1.58 -23.07
C GLN A 179 -13.98 -0.65 -24.02
N GLN A 180 -15.17 -0.21 -23.63
CA GLN A 180 -15.96 0.73 -24.43
C GLN A 180 -15.26 2.08 -24.58
N TRP A 181 -14.79 2.65 -23.47
CA TRP A 181 -14.03 3.91 -23.47
C TRP A 181 -12.77 3.85 -24.35
N ARG A 182 -12.07 2.71 -24.38
CA ARG A 182 -10.92 2.50 -25.30
C ARG A 182 -11.34 2.56 -26.77
N LYS A 183 -12.46 1.93 -27.13
CA LYS A 183 -12.99 1.95 -28.51
C LYS A 183 -13.39 3.37 -28.92
N GLU A 184 -14.08 4.09 -28.04
CA GLU A 184 -14.51 5.47 -28.28
C GLU A 184 -13.34 6.44 -28.40
N ARG A 185 -12.34 6.32 -27.51
CA ARG A 185 -11.11 7.10 -27.58
C ARG A 185 -10.32 6.83 -28.86
N ALA A 186 -10.20 5.56 -29.26
CA ALA A 186 -9.53 5.20 -30.52
C ALA A 186 -10.28 5.75 -31.75
N ALA A 187 -11.60 5.89 -31.67
CA ALA A 187 -12.44 6.53 -32.68
C ALA A 187 -12.48 8.07 -32.58
N GLY A 188 -11.72 8.69 -31.66
CA GLY A 188 -11.68 10.14 -31.46
C GLY A 188 -12.94 10.74 -30.83
N LYS A 189 -13.82 9.93 -30.24
CA LYS A 189 -15.12 10.37 -29.69
C LYS A 189 -15.05 10.90 -28.26
N VAL A 190 -14.02 10.53 -27.50
CA VAL A 190 -13.85 10.88 -26.08
C VAL A 190 -12.39 11.23 -25.83
N THR A 191 -12.15 12.30 -25.07
CA THR A 191 -10.80 12.74 -24.64
C THR A 191 -10.62 12.72 -23.13
N GLU A 192 -11.74 12.66 -22.41
CA GLU A 192 -11.85 12.70 -20.97
C GLU A 192 -11.44 11.37 -20.32
N SER A 193 -11.07 11.46 -19.04
CA SER A 193 -10.78 10.31 -18.20
C SER A 193 -12.01 9.42 -18.01
N LEU A 194 -11.80 8.10 -18.03
CA LEU A 194 -12.83 7.12 -17.71
C LEU A 194 -13.35 7.33 -16.28
N LYS A 195 -14.68 7.36 -16.12
CA LYS A 195 -15.38 7.45 -14.84
C LYS A 195 -16.03 6.12 -14.45
N PRO A 196 -16.12 5.79 -13.15
CA PRO A 196 -16.92 4.65 -12.70
C PRO A 196 -18.40 4.84 -13.07
N GLY A 197 -19.18 3.76 -13.02
CA GLY A 197 -20.63 3.83 -13.26
C GLY A 197 -21.36 4.56 -12.14
N THR A 198 -20.97 4.29 -10.91
CA THR A 198 -21.52 4.88 -9.68
C THR A 198 -20.36 5.20 -8.73
N ASN A 199 -20.44 6.33 -8.03
CA ASN A 199 -19.50 6.66 -6.97
C ASN A 199 -19.97 6.03 -5.66
N ASP A 200 -19.06 5.39 -4.93
CA ASP A 200 -19.36 4.77 -3.63
C ASP A 200 -19.45 5.78 -2.48
N ARG A 201 -19.16 7.06 -2.76
CA ARG A 201 -19.16 8.15 -1.79
C ARG A 201 -19.97 9.32 -2.33
N PRO A 202 -20.58 10.15 -1.47
CA PRO A 202 -20.97 11.49 -1.85
C PRO A 202 -19.76 12.19 -2.49
N GLU A 203 -19.97 12.95 -3.56
CA GLU A 203 -18.88 13.63 -4.24
C GLU A 203 -18.14 14.52 -3.23
N PHE A 204 -16.85 14.27 -3.01
CA PHE A 204 -16.00 15.23 -2.33
C PHE A 204 -15.86 16.43 -3.27
N VAL A 205 -16.47 17.55 -2.90
CA VAL A 205 -16.33 18.81 -3.63
C VAL A 205 -15.20 19.60 -2.97
N PRO A 206 -14.06 19.82 -3.64
CA PRO A 206 -13.00 20.63 -3.07
C PRO A 206 -13.52 22.06 -2.79
N GLY A 207 -13.46 22.50 -1.54
CA GLY A 207 -13.82 23.88 -1.15
C GLY A 207 -15.25 24.11 -0.65
N SER A 208 -15.99 23.05 -0.28
CA SER A 208 -17.22 23.16 0.54
C SER A 208 -16.91 23.09 2.03
#